data_AF-R7RS33-F1
#
_entry.id   AF-R7RS33-F1
#
_cell.length_a   1.000
_cell.length_b   1.000
_cell.length_c   1.000
_cell.angle_alpha   90.00
_cell.angle_beta   90.00
_cell.angle_gamma   90.00
#
_symmetry.space_group_name_H-M   'P 1'
#
loop_
_entity.id
_entity.type
_entity.pdbx_description
1 polymer ?
#
loop_
_entity_poly.entity_id
_entity_poly.type
_entity_poly.pdbx_seq_one_letter_code
_entity_poly.pdbx_strand_id
1 'polypeptide(L)' 'MLAAVMTTTFIDAEQYSDLILAIDTKFIIDNNEIAGNFFFIPKPGTFNFILKKLGLC' A
#
# COMPACT_ATOMS: atom_id res chain seq x y z
N MET A 1 -0.93 20.73 -4.48
CA MET A 1 -0.51 20.21 -5.80
C MET A 1 -0.20 18.73 -5.76
N LEU A 2 0.70 18.27 -4.87
CA LEU A 2 1.02 16.83 -4.68
C LEU A 2 -0.21 15.96 -4.43
N ALA A 3 -1.11 16.41 -3.54
CA ALA A 3 -2.37 15.71 -3.28
C ALA A 3 -3.23 15.55 -4.55
N ALA A 4 -3.37 16.58 -5.38
CA ALA A 4 -4.16 16.53 -6.60
C ALA A 4 -3.56 15.58 -7.65
N VAL A 5 -2.24 15.57 -7.81
CA VAL A 5 -1.53 14.63 -8.70
C VAL A 5 -1.70 13.20 -8.21
N MET A 6 -1.55 12.95 -6.91
CA MET A 6 -1.76 11.63 -6.33
C MET A 6 -3.21 11.17 -6.50
N THR A 7 -4.19 12.05 -6.26
CA THR A 7 -5.61 11.74 -6.44
C THR A 7 -5.93 11.38 -7.89
N THR A 8 -5.44 12.12 -8.88
CA THR A 8 -5.66 11.75 -10.29
C THR A 8 -4.99 10.45 -10.68
N THR A 9 -3.82 10.15 -10.11
CA THR A 9 -3.07 8.91 -10.39
C THR A 9 -3.67 7.68 -9.70
N PHE A 10 -4.39 7.86 -8.59
CA PHE A 10 -5.14 6.82 -7.88
C PHE A 10 -6.58 6.66 -8.38
N ILE A 11 -7.20 7.75 -8.85
CA ILE A 11 -8.08 7.73 -10.04
C ILE A 11 -7.29 7.14 -11.21
N ASP A 12 -7.76 6.88 -12.42
CA ASP A 12 -6.97 6.18 -13.46
C ASP A 12 -6.50 4.72 -13.14
N ALA A 13 -5.72 4.46 -12.09
CA ALA A 13 -5.27 3.14 -11.62
C ALA A 13 -6.38 2.30 -10.93
N GLU A 14 -7.58 2.86 -10.81
CA GLU A 14 -8.72 2.29 -10.09
C GLU A 14 -8.45 1.99 -8.60
N GLN A 15 -7.56 2.75 -7.98
CA GLN A 15 -7.12 2.59 -6.59
C GLN A 15 -7.91 3.51 -5.66
N TYR A 16 -9.20 3.21 -5.49
CA TYR A 16 -10.16 4.00 -4.69
C TYR A 16 -10.62 3.29 -3.42
N SER A 17 -9.73 2.56 -2.76
CA SER A 17 -10.12 1.80 -1.57
C SER A 17 -10.13 2.68 -0.33
N ASP A 18 -11.18 2.57 0.48
CA ASP A 18 -11.26 3.16 1.83
C ASP A 18 -10.20 2.58 2.78
N LEU A 19 -9.62 1.43 2.40
CA LEU A 19 -8.58 0.73 3.12
C LEU A 19 -7.23 0.92 2.41
N ILE A 20 -6.23 1.37 3.17
CA ILE A 20 -4.84 1.47 2.73
C ILE A 20 -4.02 0.51 3.60
N LEU A 21 -3.19 -0.32 2.96
CA LEU A 21 -2.21 -1.13 3.66
C LEU A 21 -0.90 -0.34 3.74
N ALA A 22 -0.60 0.18 4.94
CA ALA A 22 0.68 0.80 5.25
C ALA A 22 1.63 -0.27 5.78
N ILE A 23 2.80 -0.40 5.17
CA ILE A 23 3.86 -1.32 5.57
C ILE A 23 5.08 -0.48 5.91
N ASP A 24 5.33 -0.33 7.20
CA ASP A 24 6.54 0.30 7.71
C ASP A 24 7.66 -0.73 7.73
N THR A 25 8.72 -0.47 6.96
CA THR A 25 9.85 -1.38 6.81
C THR A 25 11.15 -0.73 7.24
N LYS A 26 12.02 -1.55 7.82
CA LYS A 26 13.36 -1.15 8.22
C LYS A 26 14.36 -2.09 7.56
N PHE A 27 15.07 -1.57 6.56
CA PHE A 27 16.13 -2.30 5.88
C PHE A 27 17.44 -2.09 6.63
N ILE A 28 18.22 -3.15 6.78
CA ILE A 28 19.55 -3.11 7.38
C ILE A 28 20.54 -3.53 6.29
N ILE A 29 21.40 -2.60 5.87
CA ILE A 29 22.43 -2.83 4.85
C ILE A 29 23.75 -2.33 5.42
N ASP A 30 24.75 -3.20 5.53
CA ASP A 30 26.10 -2.85 6.00
C ASP A 30 26.11 -1.97 7.26
N ASN A 31 25.33 -2.36 8.28
CA ASN A 31 25.16 -1.65 9.55
C ASN A 31 24.45 -0.28 9.47
N ASN A 32 23.95 0.11 8.29
CA ASN A 32 23.08 1.26 8.11
C ASN A 32 21.61 0.85 8.10
N GLU A 33 20.78 1.64 8.77
CA GLU A 33 19.34 1.44 8.82
C GLU A 33 18.63 2.40 7.87
N ILE A 34 17.89 1.85 6.91
CA ILE A 34 17.09 2.62 5.96
C ILE A 34 15.63 2.34 6.25
N ALA A 35 14.88 3.38 6.64
CA ALA A 35 13.43 3.29 6.80
C ALA A 35 12.75 3.46 5.43
N GLY A 36 11.86 2.54 5.09
CA GLY A 36 11.03 2.61 3.90
C GLY A 36 9.57 2.46 4.28
N ASN A 37 8.72 3.38 3.82
CA ASN A 37 7.29 3.30 4.02
C ASN A 37 6.64 2.91 2.69
N PHE A 38 6.01 1.74 2.66
CA PHE A 38 5.27 1.26 1.49
C PHE A 38 3.78 1.42 1.73
N PHE A 39 3.10 2.00 0.75
CA PHE A 39 1.65 2.14 0.75
C PHE A 39 1.09 1.32 -0.40
N PHE A 40 0.23 0.37 -0.07
CA PHE A 40 -0.53 -0.38 -1.05
C PHE A 40 -2.00 0.01 -0.94
N ILE A 41 -2.54 0.54 -2.03
CA ILE A 41 -3.96 0.88 -2.15
C ILE A 41 -4.62 -0.25 -2.98
N PRO A 42 -5.26 -1.24 -2.34
CA PRO A 42 -5.90 -2.33 -3.05
C PRO A 42 -7.06 -1.81 -3.91
N LYS A 43 -7.34 -2.48 -5.02
CA LYS A 43 -8.65 -2.32 -5.66
C LYS A 43 -9.76 -2.88 -4.75
N PRO A 44 -10.99 -2.36 -4.80
CA PRO A 44 -12.11 -2.90 -4.04
C PRO A 44 -12.21 -4.43 -4.16
N GLY A 45 -12.40 -5.12 -3.04
CA GLY A 45 -12.47 -6.59 -2.97
C GLY A 45 -11.12 -7.33 -2.96
N THR A 46 -10.02 -6.71 -3.40
CA THR A 46 -8.68 -7.35 -3.42
C THR A 46 -8.15 -7.63 -2.02
N PHE A 47 -8.43 -6.74 -1.06
CA PHE A 47 -7.98 -6.91 0.33
C PHE A 47 -8.49 -8.23 0.93
N ASN A 48 -9.76 -8.56 0.69
CA ASN A 48 -10.38 -9.79 1.19
C ASN A 48 -9.75 -11.05 0.55
N PHE A 49 -9.35 -10.96 -0.73
CA PHE A 49 -8.61 -12.02 -1.40
C PHE A 49 -7.23 -12.24 -0.76
N ILE A 50 -6.50 -11.16 -0.45
CA ILE A 50 -5.19 -11.25 0.21
C ILE A 50 -5.32 -11.89 1.60
N LEU A 51 -6.27 -11.45 2.42
CA LEU A 51 -6.52 -12.02 3.75
C LEU A 51 -6.87 -13.51 3.68
N LYS A 52 -7.71 -13.91 2.72
CA LYS A 52 -8.05 -15.32 2.49
C LYS A 52 -6.83 -16.15 2.07
N LYS A 53 -5.94 -15.59 1.25
CA LYS A 53 -4.68 -16.24 0.89
C LYS A 53 -3.68 -16.35 2.04
N LEU A 54 -3.74 -15.44 3.00
CA LEU A 54 -2.97 -15.48 4.25
C LEU A 54 -3.58 -16.41 5.31
N GLY A 55 -4.75 -17.00 5.06
CA GLY A 55 -5.41 -17.94 5.98
C GLY A 55 -6.14 -17.27 7.14
N LEU A 56 -6.40 -15.96 7.05
CA LEU A 56 -7.07 -15.19 8.09
C LEU A 56 -8.60 -15.22 7.97
N CYS A 57 -9.15 -15.84 6.91
CA CYS A 57 -10.59 -15.99 6.63
C CYS A 57 -10.91 -17.31 5.91
#